data_AF-A0A4Y2RSP4-F1
#
_entry.id   AF-A0A4Y2RSP4-F1
#
_cell.length_a   1.000
_cell.length_b   1.000
_cell.length_c   1.000
_cell.angle_alpha   90.00
_cell.angle_beta   90.00
_cell.angle_gamma   90.00
#
_symmetry.space_group_name_H-M   'P 1'
#
loop_
_entity.id
_entity.type
_entity.pdbx_description
1 polymer ?
#
loop_
_entity_poly.entity_id
_entity_poly.type
_entity_poly.pdbx_seq_one_letter_code
_entity_poly.pdbx_strand_id
1 'polypeptide(L)'
;MPPKRKQKAKTEKQSEKDKNFLSMKEKVLEIKRNVLKAVELMLEENVSKNWFLENCSKLCKQDYADVIQERSIEHVCGYPLCDNPIVTVSCFYIVCSICLVVT
;
A
#
# COMPACT_ATOMS: atom_id res chain seq x y z
N MET A 1 -26.38 -27.68 42.76
CA MET A 1 -26.45 -27.68 41.27
C MET A 1 -26.09 -26.27 40.77
N PRO A 2 -24.90 -26.02 40.17
CA PRO A 2 -24.49 -24.67 39.78
C PRO A 2 -25.24 -24.18 38.52
N PRO A 3 -25.44 -22.86 38.35
CA PRO A 3 -26.44 -22.32 37.43
C PRO A 3 -25.97 -22.30 35.97
N LYS A 4 -26.68 -23.03 35.09
CA LYS A 4 -26.47 -23.14 33.63
C LYS A 4 -26.43 -21.79 32.87
N ARG A 5 -26.97 -20.71 33.47
CA ARG A 5 -27.05 -19.36 32.85
C ARG A 5 -25.68 -18.65 32.72
N LYS A 6 -24.74 -18.88 33.65
CA LYS A 6 -23.41 -18.22 33.61
C LYS A 6 -22.46 -18.81 32.56
N GLN A 7 -22.67 -20.08 32.17
CA GLN A 7 -21.84 -20.74 31.15
C GLN A 7 -22.26 -20.33 29.73
N LYS A 8 -23.57 -20.27 29.46
CA LYS A 8 -24.11 -19.86 28.15
C LYS A 8 -23.70 -18.43 27.75
N ALA A 9 -23.76 -17.49 28.69
CA ALA A 9 -23.35 -16.09 28.48
C ALA A 9 -21.83 -15.88 28.30
N LYS A 10 -20.99 -16.81 28.77
CA LYS A 10 -19.53 -16.75 28.56
C LYS A 10 -19.15 -17.26 27.16
N THR A 11 -19.83 -18.30 26.66
CA THR A 11 -19.58 -18.86 25.32
C THR A 11 -20.08 -17.93 24.21
N GLU A 12 -21.25 -17.29 24.38
CA GLU A 12 -21.80 -16.34 23.41
C GLU A 12 -20.91 -15.10 23.25
N LYS A 13 -20.46 -14.49 24.35
CA LYS A 13 -19.51 -13.35 24.34
C LYS A 13 -18.15 -13.70 23.75
N GLN A 14 -17.68 -14.94 23.89
CA GLN A 14 -16.43 -15.39 23.29
C GLN A 14 -16.58 -15.52 21.77
N SER A 15 -17.66 -16.14 21.30
CA SER A 15 -17.95 -16.31 19.87
C SER A 15 -18.08 -14.99 19.10
N GLU A 16 -18.59 -13.94 19.76
CA GLU A 16 -18.75 -12.61 19.16
C GLU A 16 -17.43 -11.84 19.06
N LYS A 17 -16.55 -11.98 20.06
CA LYS A 17 -15.18 -11.45 20.00
C LYS A 17 -14.37 -12.10 18.89
N ASP A 18 -14.49 -13.42 18.74
CA ASP A 18 -13.79 -14.17 17.71
C ASP A 18 -14.27 -13.77 16.30
N LYS A 19 -15.59 -13.60 16.11
CA LYS A 19 -16.17 -13.07 14.85
C LYS A 19 -15.70 -11.65 14.53
N ASN A 20 -15.70 -10.77 15.52
CA ASN A 20 -15.23 -9.38 15.33
C ASN A 20 -13.73 -9.34 14.99
N PHE A 21 -12.93 -10.19 15.62
CA PHE A 21 -11.51 -10.31 15.32
C PHE A 21 -11.25 -10.83 13.91
N LEU A 22 -11.99 -11.85 13.46
CA LEU A 22 -11.92 -12.35 12.09
C LEU A 22 -12.31 -11.27 11.08
N SER A 23 -13.41 -10.56 11.31
CA SER A 23 -13.85 -9.45 10.43
C SER A 23 -12.82 -8.31 10.36
N MET A 24 -12.19 -7.96 11.48
CA MET A 24 -11.11 -6.95 11.48
C MET A 24 -9.90 -7.42 10.67
N LYS A 25 -9.51 -8.68 10.80
CA LYS A 25 -8.41 -9.26 10.00
C LYS A 25 -8.72 -9.22 8.50
N GLU A 26 -9.93 -9.57 8.10
CA GLU A 26 -10.35 -9.53 6.69
C GLU A 26 -10.25 -8.11 6.13
N LYS A 27 -10.68 -7.09 6.88
CA LYS A 27 -10.55 -5.68 6.48
C LYS A 27 -9.09 -5.25 6.33
N VAL A 28 -8.22 -5.65 7.26
CA VAL A 28 -6.78 -5.35 7.17
C VAL A 28 -6.17 -6.00 5.94
N LEU A 29 -6.51 -7.26 5.65
CA LEU A 29 -6.04 -7.94 4.46
C LEU A 29 -6.51 -7.25 3.18
N GLU A 30 -7.77 -6.81 3.14
CA GLU A 30 -8.31 -6.10 1.99
C GLU A 30 -7.59 -4.77 1.74
N ILE A 31 -7.33 -3.99 2.80
CA ILE A 31 -6.54 -2.76 2.69
C ILE A 31 -5.14 -3.07 2.15
N LYS A 32 -4.46 -4.09 2.70
CA LYS A 32 -3.13 -4.48 2.23
C LYS A 32 -3.10 -4.91 0.77
N ARG A 33 -4.11 -5.66 0.30
CA ARG A 33 -4.24 -6.02 -1.12
C ARG A 33 -4.39 -4.79 -2.01
N ASN A 34 -5.19 -3.81 -1.57
CA ASN A 34 -5.43 -2.61 -2.35
C ASN A 34 -4.20 -1.70 -2.40
N VAL A 35 -3.45 -1.59 -1.31
CA VAL A 35 -2.14 -0.92 -1.28
C VAL A 35 -1.16 -1.60 -2.22
N LEU A 36 -1.05 -2.93 -2.14
CA LEU A 36 -0.15 -3.70 -3.01
C LEU A 36 -0.47 -3.49 -4.50
N LYS A 37 -1.74 -3.59 -4.89
CA LYS A 37 -2.18 -3.33 -6.27
C LYS A 37 -1.82 -1.92 -6.74
N ALA A 38 -1.93 -0.93 -5.85
CA ALA A 38 -1.56 0.44 -6.19
C ALA A 38 -0.05 0.58 -6.37
N VAL A 39 0.76 -0.08 -5.54
CA VAL A 39 2.22 -0.12 -5.70
C VAL A 39 2.59 -0.77 -7.03
N GLU A 40 2.06 -1.96 -7.33
CA GLU A 40 2.30 -2.68 -8.59
C GLU A 40 2.00 -1.80 -9.81
N LEU A 41 0.82 -1.16 -9.83
CA LEU A 41 0.44 -0.26 -10.92
C LEU A 41 1.32 0.99 -11.03
N MET A 42 1.97 1.44 -9.95
CA MET A 42 2.94 2.55 -10.01
C MET A 42 4.31 2.12 -10.55
N LEU A 43 4.60 0.83 -10.61
CA LEU A 43 5.84 0.31 -11.21
C LEU A 43 5.72 0.14 -12.72
N GLU A 44 4.50 0.03 -13.24
CA GLU A 44 4.24 -0.03 -14.68
C GLU A 44 4.57 1.31 -15.39
N GLU A 45 4.78 1.25 -16.70
CA GLU A 45 4.93 2.43 -17.56
C GLU A 45 3.57 3.10 -17.83
N ASN A 46 3.56 4.40 -18.09
CA ASN A 46 2.38 5.19 -18.48
C ASN A 46 1.25 5.26 -17.43
N VAL A 47 1.60 5.47 -16.16
CA VAL A 47 0.61 5.68 -15.11
C VAL A 47 -0.23 6.93 -15.40
N SER A 48 -1.57 6.78 -15.39
CA SER A 48 -2.48 7.90 -15.59
C SER A 48 -2.42 8.89 -14.41
N LYS A 49 -2.26 10.18 -14.71
CA LYS A 49 -2.25 11.26 -13.70
C LYS A 49 -3.47 11.25 -12.78
N ASN A 50 -4.66 11.04 -13.35
CA ASN A 50 -5.90 11.02 -12.56
C ASN A 50 -5.92 9.83 -11.60
N TRP A 51 -5.53 8.66 -12.11
CA TRP A 51 -5.43 7.45 -11.30
C TRP A 51 -4.39 7.61 -10.18
N PHE A 52 -3.24 8.22 -10.48
CA PHE A 52 -2.20 8.47 -9.49
C PHE A 52 -2.71 9.36 -8.35
N LEU A 53 -3.40 10.46 -8.66
CA LEU A 53 -3.95 11.36 -7.64
C LEU A 53 -4.98 10.68 -6.73
N GLU A 54 -5.81 9.79 -7.29
CA GLU A 54 -6.81 9.04 -6.52
C GLU A 54 -6.23 7.93 -5.63
N ASN A 55 -5.07 7.37 -6.00
CA ASN A 55 -4.49 6.21 -5.33
C ASN A 55 -3.29 6.56 -4.45
N CYS A 56 -2.57 7.65 -4.75
CA CYS A 56 -1.42 8.08 -3.96
C CYS A 56 -1.79 8.39 -2.49
N SER A 57 -3.01 8.88 -2.23
CA SER A 57 -3.47 9.16 -0.86
C SER A 57 -3.69 7.90 -0.01
N LYS A 58 -3.70 6.71 -0.64
CA LYS A 58 -3.89 5.42 0.05
C LYS A 58 -2.58 4.79 0.49
N LEU A 59 -1.45 5.29 -0.02
CA LEU A 59 -0.12 4.79 0.28
C LEU A 59 0.47 5.52 1.48
N CYS A 60 1.25 4.81 2.29
CA CYS A 60 2.10 5.46 3.28
C CYS A 60 3.42 5.90 2.66
N LYS A 61 4.18 6.72 3.41
CA LYS A 61 5.50 7.21 2.96
C LYS A 61 6.46 6.06 2.62
N GLN A 62 6.37 4.95 3.35
CA GLN A 62 7.22 3.79 3.13
C GLN A 62 6.85 3.07 1.82
N ASP A 63 5.56 2.84 1.57
CA ASP A 63 5.10 2.24 0.30
C ASP A 63 5.57 3.07 -0.92
N TYR A 64 5.50 4.39 -0.83
CA TYR A 64 5.97 5.27 -1.91
C TYR A 64 7.49 5.28 -2.06
N ALA A 65 8.24 5.15 -0.96
CA ALA A 65 9.69 5.00 -1.01
C ALA A 65 10.10 3.69 -1.70
N ASP A 66 9.36 2.61 -1.44
CA ASP A 66 9.56 1.32 -2.11
C ASP A 66 9.30 1.47 -3.63
N VAL A 67 8.22 2.17 -4.04
CA VAL A 67 7.96 2.48 -5.46
C VAL A 67 9.14 3.20 -6.12
N ILE A 68 9.69 4.24 -5.48
CA ILE A 68 10.86 4.97 -6.01
C ILE A 68 12.07 4.04 -6.17
N GLN A 69 12.32 3.21 -5.16
CA GLN A 69 13.46 2.30 -5.13
C GLN A 69 13.35 1.24 -6.22
N GLU A 70 12.19 0.59 -6.35
CA GLU A 70 11.95 -0.44 -7.36
C GLU A 70 12.01 0.14 -8.79
N ARG A 71 11.41 1.32 -9.05
CA ARG A 71 11.56 1.99 -10.36
C ARG A 71 13.03 2.33 -10.67
N SER A 72 13.82 2.66 -9.66
CA SER A 72 15.25 2.93 -9.84
C SER A 72 16.06 1.67 -10.15
N ILE A 73 15.63 0.50 -9.66
CA ILE A 73 16.19 -0.81 -10.03
C ILE A 73 15.94 -1.09 -11.52
N GLU A 74 14.74 -0.75 -12.01
CA GLU A 74 14.37 -0.84 -13.44
C GLU A 74 14.96 0.28 -14.32
N HIS A 75 15.86 1.11 -13.77
CA HIS A 75 16.49 2.23 -14.47
C HIS A 75 15.51 3.29 -15.01
N VAL A 76 14.36 3.46 -14.35
CA VAL A 76 13.37 4.50 -14.65
C VAL A 76 13.35 5.55 -13.53
N CYS A 77 12.94 6.78 -13.85
CA CYS A 77 12.70 7.83 -12.86
C CYS A 77 11.78 7.34 -11.73
N GLY A 78 12.14 7.65 -10.48
CA GLY A 78 11.35 7.29 -9.30
C GLY A 78 9.99 8.00 -9.20
N TYR A 79 9.71 9.03 -10.01
CA TYR A 79 8.41 9.69 -10.03
C TYR A 79 7.42 8.87 -10.88
N PRO A 80 6.29 8.35 -10.34
CA PRO A 80 5.43 7.40 -11.06
C PRO A 80 4.76 7.92 -12.34
N LEU A 81 4.71 9.24 -12.55
CA LEU A 81 4.20 9.84 -13.79
C LEU A 81 5.31 10.14 -14.82
N CYS A 82 6.54 9.70 -14.54
CA CYS A 82 7.70 9.93 -15.37
C CYS A 82 8.33 8.59 -15.74
N ASP A 83 8.31 8.28 -17.04
CA ASP A 83 8.90 7.07 -17.60
C ASP A 83 10.28 7.35 -18.23
N ASN A 84 10.91 8.47 -17.87
CA ASN A 84 12.23 8.78 -18.38
C ASN A 84 13.27 7.81 -17.81
N PRO A 85 14.13 7.22 -18.66
CA PRO A 85 15.20 6.37 -18.19
C PRO A 85 16.27 7.18 -17.44
N ILE A 86 16.87 6.58 -16.43
CA ILE A 86 18.00 7.14 -15.67
C ILE A 86 19.31 6.46 -16.07
N VAL A 87 20.29 7.26 -16.50
CA VAL A 87 21.57 6.76 -17.05
C VAL A 87 22.58 6.41 -15.96
N THR A 88 22.42 6.95 -14.75
CA THR A 88 23.36 6.76 -13.64
C THR A 88 22.61 6.30 -12.39
N VAL A 89 22.90 5.07 -11.95
CA VAL A 89 22.26 4.40 -10.79
C VAL A 89 22.81 4.89 -9.44
N SER A 90 23.56 5.98 -9.41
CA SER A 90 24.36 6.41 -8.26
C SER A 90 23.54 6.93 -7.06
N CYS A 91 22.21 6.93 -7.13
CA CYS A 91 21.32 7.12 -5.98
C CYS A 91 19.97 6.42 -6.23
N PHE A 92 19.56 5.53 -5.30
CA PHE A 92 18.27 4.82 -5.32
C PHE A 92 17.01 5.72 -5.20
N TYR A 93 17.19 7.05 -5.17
CA TYR A 93 16.12 8.04 -5.01
C TYR A 93 16.11 9.09 -6.14
N ILE A 94 16.70 8.78 -7.30
CA ILE A 94 16.82 9.76 -8.38
C ILE A 94 15.46 9.97 -9.05
N VAL A 95 14.90 11.14 -8.77
CA VAL A 95 13.91 11.78 -9.63
C VAL A 95 14.69 12.53 -10.71
N CYS A 96 14.34 12.32 -11.99
CA CYS A 96 15.05 12.93 -13.13
C CYS A 96 15.17 14.45 -12.95
N SER A 97 16.26 15.06 -13.45
CA SER A 97 16.49 16.51 -13.37
C SER A 97 15.32 17.36 -13.87
N ILE A 98 14.48 16.82 -14.77
CA ILE A 98 13.25 17.48 -15.24
C ILE A 98 12.22 17.63 -14.12
N CYS A 99 12.07 16.61 -13.28
CA CYS A 99 11.09 16.58 -12.20
C CYS A 99 11.59 17.30 -10.93
N LEU A 100 12.91 17.50 -10.78
CA LEU A 100 13.51 18.26 -9.68
C LEU A 100 13.22 19.78 -9.75
N VAL A 101 12.78 20.28 -10.92
CA VAL A 101 12.47 21.71 -11.16
C VAL A 101 10.98 22.02 -10.88
N VAL A 102 10.16 21.01 -10.55
CA VAL A 102 8.70 21.14 -10.39
C VAL A 102 8.25 21.20 -8.92
N THR A 103 9.17 21.10 -7.96
CA THR A 103 8.96 21.44 -6.54
C THR A 103 9.44 22.84 -6.23
#